data_AF-C4TFK0-F1
#
_entry.id   AF-C4TFK0-F1
#
_cell.length_a   1.000
_cell.length_b   1.000
_cell.length_c   1.000
_cell.angle_alpha   90.00
_cell.angle_beta   90.00
_cell.angle_gamma   90.00
#
_symmetry.space_group_name_H-M   'P 1'
#
loop_
_entity.id
_entity.type
_entity.pdbx_description
1 polymer ?
#
loop_
_entity_poly.entity_id
_entity_poly.type
_entity_poly.pdbx_seq_one_letter_code
_entity_poly.pdbx_strand_id
1 'polypeptide(L)'
;TLTLQVIAEAQKKGKTCAFVDAEHALDPIYAAKLGVNVDDLLISQPDTGEQALEICDMLVRSNAVDVIIVDSVAALTPKAEIEGEMGDSHVGLQARLMSQALRKLTANIKNANCLCIFINQIRMKIGVMFGSPETTTGGNALKFYASVRLDIRRIGA
;
A
#
# COMPACT_ATOMS: atom_id res chain seq x y z
N THR A 1 7.97 9.63 1.95
CA THR A 1 7.95 10.99 2.54
C THR A 1 6.55 11.50 2.84
N LEU A 2 5.66 11.71 1.86
CA LEU A 2 4.30 12.22 2.11
C LEU A 2 3.54 11.36 3.13
N THR A 3 3.59 10.04 2.98
CA THR A 3 2.95 9.08 3.89
C THR A 3 3.52 9.12 5.31
N LEU A 4 4.84 9.32 5.45
CA LEU A 4 5.48 9.49 6.76
C LEU A 4 5.04 10.79 7.45
N GLN A 5 4.82 11.87 6.70
CA GLN A 5 4.25 13.11 7.24
C GLN A 5 2.80 12.90 7.72
N VAL A 6 1.99 12.12 6.98
CA VAL A 6 0.63 11.75 7.43
C VAL A 6 0.68 10.97 8.74
N ILE A 7 1.60 10.01 8.88
CA ILE A 7 1.82 9.26 10.13
C ILE A 7 2.21 10.21 11.27
N ALA A 8 3.20 11.08 11.05
CA ALA A 8 3.66 12.02 12.07
C ALA A 8 2.51 12.92 12.58
N GLU A 9 1.70 13.46 11.67
CA GLU A 9 0.54 14.29 12.01
C GLU A 9 -0.60 13.50 12.68
N ALA A 10 -0.76 12.22 12.35
CA ALA A 10 -1.73 11.35 13.02
C ALA A 10 -1.28 11.04 14.45
N GLN A 11 -0.01 10.64 14.64
CA GLN A 11 0.56 10.34 15.96
C GLN A 11 0.52 11.56 16.89
N LYS A 12 0.78 12.78 16.38
CA LYS A 12 0.61 14.03 17.15
C LYS A 12 -0.82 14.22 17.69
N LYS A 13 -1.81 13.63 17.04
CA LYS A 13 -3.23 13.64 17.46
C LYS A 13 -3.60 12.41 18.31
N GLY A 14 -2.61 11.68 18.82
CA GLY A 14 -2.79 10.48 19.64
C GLY A 14 -3.32 9.27 18.86
N LYS A 15 -3.16 9.24 17.54
CA LYS A 15 -3.62 8.13 16.70
C LYS A 15 -2.57 7.04 16.55
N THR A 16 -3.03 5.80 16.50
CA THR A 16 -2.18 4.63 16.25
C THR A 16 -1.98 4.46 14.76
N CYS A 17 -0.74 4.27 14.34
CA CYS A 17 -0.37 4.12 12.93
C CYS A 17 0.32 2.77 12.69
N ALA A 18 0.12 2.23 11.50
CA ALA A 18 0.84 1.06 11.01
C ALA A 18 1.42 1.29 9.62
N PHE A 19 2.54 0.63 9.35
CA PHE A 19 3.25 0.66 8.08
C PHE A 19 3.56 -0.77 7.63
N VAL A 20 2.94 -1.18 6.53
CA VAL A 20 3.21 -2.46 5.85
C VAL A 20 4.24 -2.19 4.77
N ASP A 21 5.51 -2.47 5.09
CA ASP A 21 6.68 -2.24 4.24
C ASP A 21 6.95 -3.50 3.38
N ALA A 22 6.17 -3.64 2.31
CA ALA A 22 6.39 -4.68 1.30
C ALA A 22 7.60 -4.38 0.40
N GLU A 23 8.05 -3.13 0.30
CA GLU A 23 9.28 -2.77 -0.43
C GLU A 23 10.57 -3.00 0.37
N HIS A 24 10.47 -3.28 1.67
CA HIS A 24 11.60 -3.49 2.59
C HIS A 24 12.58 -2.31 2.56
N ALA A 25 12.03 -1.09 2.42
CA ALA A 25 12.79 0.12 2.11
C ALA A 25 12.56 1.26 3.11
N LEU A 26 11.79 1.03 4.18
CA LEU A 26 11.57 2.03 5.22
C LEU A 26 12.86 2.29 6.02
N ASP A 27 13.36 3.53 5.98
CA ASP A 27 14.44 4.00 6.86
C ASP A 27 13.87 4.61 8.15
N PRO A 28 14.04 3.96 9.32
CA PRO A 28 13.53 4.46 10.59
C PRO A 28 14.19 5.78 11.02
N ILE A 29 15.47 5.98 10.69
CA ILE A 29 16.20 7.20 11.04
C ILE A 29 15.63 8.38 10.25
N TYR A 30 15.35 8.17 8.97
CA TYR A 30 14.70 9.20 8.14
C TYR A 30 13.25 9.47 8.59
N ALA A 31 12.49 8.43 8.95
CA ALA A 31 11.14 8.60 9.49
C ALA A 31 11.14 9.43 10.79
N ALA A 32 12.06 9.15 11.72
CA ALA A 32 12.22 9.92 12.95
C ALA A 32 12.55 11.40 12.67
N LYS A 33 13.44 11.68 11.70
CA LYS A 33 13.74 13.06 11.26
C LYS A 33 12.53 13.79 10.68
N LEU A 34 11.58 13.05 10.12
CA LEU A 34 10.31 13.60 9.63
C LEU A 34 9.24 13.78 10.73
N GLY A 35 9.56 13.44 11.98
CA GLY A 35 8.68 13.61 13.14
C GLY A 35 7.78 12.41 13.44
N VAL A 36 8.05 11.25 12.83
CA VAL A 36 7.38 9.99 13.17
C VAL A 36 7.92 9.50 14.51
N ASN A 37 7.03 9.12 15.42
CA ASN A 37 7.40 8.32 16.59
C ASN A 37 7.55 6.87 16.13
N VAL A 38 8.81 6.47 15.91
CA VAL A 38 9.15 5.14 15.38
C VAL A 38 8.88 4.04 16.40
N ASP A 39 9.06 4.31 17.69
CA ASP A 39 8.87 3.33 18.76
C ASP A 39 7.39 2.88 18.86
N ASP A 40 6.46 3.80 18.58
CA ASP A 40 5.02 3.56 18.58
C ASP A 40 4.45 3.24 17.18
N LEU A 41 5.29 3.16 16.14
CA LEU A 41 4.85 2.81 14.79
C LEU A 41 4.81 1.28 14.64
N LEU A 42 3.63 0.73 14.37
CA LEU A 42 3.50 -0.69 14.06
C LEU A 42 4.08 -0.97 12.66
N ILE A 43 5.21 -1.67 12.58
CA ILE A 43 5.85 -2.01 11.31
C ILE A 43 5.68 -3.49 11.02
N SER A 44 5.31 -3.82 9.79
CA SER A 44 5.26 -5.19 9.29
C SER A 44 5.98 -5.29 7.95
N GLN A 45 6.85 -6.29 7.81
CA GLN A 45 7.54 -6.63 6.58
C GLN A 45 7.05 -8.00 6.10
N PRO A 46 6.06 -8.04 5.20
CA PRO A 46 5.50 -9.29 4.70
C PRO A 46 6.42 -9.91 3.63
N ASP A 47 6.35 -11.24 3.53
CA ASP A 47 7.00 -12.06 2.51
C ASP A 47 6.17 -12.15 1.22
N THR A 48 4.83 -12.03 1.32
CA THR A 48 3.91 -12.20 0.18
C THR A 48 2.84 -11.12 0.14
N GLY A 49 2.28 -10.87 -1.05
CA GLY A 49 1.16 -9.94 -1.23
C GLY A 49 -0.09 -10.35 -0.46
N GLU A 50 -0.40 -11.65 -0.38
CA GLU A 50 -1.48 -12.18 0.43
C GLU A 50 -1.29 -11.84 1.90
N GLN A 51 -0.11 -12.15 2.45
CA GLN A 51 0.21 -11.87 3.85
C GLN A 51 0.13 -10.38 4.18
N ALA A 52 0.66 -9.52 3.30
CA ALA A 52 0.57 -8.08 3.46
C ALA A 52 -0.87 -7.57 3.61
N LEU A 53 -1.77 -8.08 2.75
CA LEU A 53 -3.18 -7.70 2.73
C LEU A 53 -3.97 -8.33 3.90
N GLU A 54 -3.59 -9.53 4.33
CA GLU A 54 -4.13 -10.17 5.55
C GLU A 54 -3.74 -9.41 6.81
N ILE A 55 -2.49 -8.99 6.93
CA ILE A 55 -2.02 -8.16 8.04
C ILE A 55 -2.78 -6.83 8.06
N CYS A 56 -2.94 -6.19 6.89
CA CYS A 56 -3.77 -5.00 6.78
C CYS A 56 -5.20 -5.25 7.27
N ASP A 57 -5.84 -6.35 6.85
CA ASP A 57 -7.21 -6.66 7.27
C ASP A 57 -7.31 -6.94 8.77
N MET A 58 -6.34 -7.68 9.34
CA MET A 58 -6.27 -7.96 10.77
C MET A 58 -6.13 -6.68 11.59
N LEU A 59 -5.23 -5.77 11.19
CA LEU A 59 -5.02 -4.50 11.88
C LEU A 59 -6.27 -3.62 11.82
N VAL A 60 -6.92 -3.52 10.66
CA VAL A 60 -8.19 -2.78 10.53
C VAL A 60 -9.27 -3.41 11.43
N ARG A 61 -9.44 -4.73 11.37
CA ARG A 61 -10.48 -5.44 12.15
C ARG A 61 -10.27 -5.37 13.67
N SER A 62 -9.04 -5.12 14.12
CA SER A 62 -8.75 -4.93 15.54
C SER A 62 -9.37 -3.65 16.11
N ASN A 63 -9.75 -2.69 15.25
CA ASN A 63 -10.15 -1.32 15.62
C ASN A 63 -9.10 -0.57 16.46
N ALA A 64 -7.85 -1.05 16.49
CA ALA A 64 -6.76 -0.44 17.25
C ALA A 64 -5.89 0.53 16.43
N VAL A 65 -6.08 0.57 15.10
CA VAL A 65 -5.25 1.35 14.17
C VAL A 65 -6.09 2.36 13.42
N ASP A 66 -5.70 3.63 13.49
CA ASP A 66 -6.39 4.74 12.82
C ASP A 66 -5.85 4.99 11.41
N VAL A 67 -4.55 4.73 11.16
CA VAL A 67 -3.90 4.95 9.87
C VAL A 67 -3.02 3.77 9.49
N ILE A 68 -3.20 3.24 8.28
CA ILE A 68 -2.37 2.17 7.72
C ILE A 68 -1.79 2.64 6.38
N ILE A 69 -0.48 2.49 6.22
CA ILE A 69 0.21 2.67 4.94
C ILE A 69 0.61 1.29 4.41
N VAL A 70 0.36 1.03 3.13
CA VAL A 70 0.88 -0.14 2.39
C VAL A 70 1.88 0.36 1.35
N ASP A 71 3.16 0.04 1.55
CA ASP A 71 4.28 0.46 0.71
C ASP A 71 4.99 -0.77 0.11
N SER A 72 4.69 -1.19 -1.12
CA SER A 72 3.75 -0.61 -2.06
C SER A 72 2.96 -1.69 -2.79
N VAL A 73 1.90 -1.29 -3.50
CA VAL A 73 1.10 -2.20 -4.33
C VAL A 73 1.95 -2.92 -5.37
N ALA A 74 3.02 -2.30 -5.87
CA ALA A 74 3.90 -2.92 -6.84
C ALA A 74 4.67 -4.11 -6.25
N ALA A 75 4.96 -4.07 -4.94
CA ALA A 75 5.68 -5.11 -4.20
C ALA A 75 4.74 -6.17 -3.57
N LEU A 76 3.43 -6.07 -3.77
CA LEU A 76 2.47 -7.10 -3.35
C LEU A 76 2.51 -8.31 -4.29
N THR A 77 3.63 -9.01 -4.32
CA THR A 77 3.86 -10.16 -5.20
C THR A 77 3.09 -11.37 -4.66
N PRO A 78 2.18 -11.97 -5.45
CA PRO A 78 1.44 -13.15 -5.02
C PRO A 78 2.38 -14.31 -4.68
N LYS A 79 2.02 -15.09 -3.66
CA LYS A 79 2.81 -16.26 -3.23
C LYS A 79 3.18 -17.20 -4.37
N ALA A 80 2.23 -17.50 -5.26
CA ALA A 80 2.47 -18.39 -6.39
C ALA A 80 3.48 -17.83 -7.41
N GLU A 81 3.66 -16.50 -7.48
CA GLU A 81 4.67 -15.87 -8.33
C GLU A 81 6.06 -15.90 -7.66
N ILE A 82 6.12 -15.84 -6.32
CA ILE A 82 7.37 -15.98 -5.55
C ILE A 82 7.88 -17.42 -5.56
N GLU A 83 6.98 -18.40 -5.46
CA GLU A 83 7.32 -19.83 -5.49
C GLU A 83 7.55 -20.38 -6.92
N GLY A 84 7.12 -19.64 -7.95
CA GLY A 84 7.29 -19.99 -9.35
C GLY A 84 8.69 -19.70 -9.90
N GLU A 85 8.96 -20.13 -11.12
CA GLU A 85 10.23 -19.86 -11.80
C GLU A 85 10.18 -18.52 -12.55
N MET A 86 11.35 -17.88 -12.69
CA MET A 86 11.46 -16.66 -13.48
C MET A 86 11.10 -16.93 -14.94
N GLY A 87 9.99 -16.36 -15.41
CA GLY A 87 9.45 -16.58 -16.76
C GLY A 87 8.12 -17.33 -16.76
N ASP A 88 7.68 -17.86 -15.61
CA ASP A 88 6.35 -18.44 -15.48
C ASP A 88 5.24 -17.41 -15.72
N SER A 89 4.19 -17.86 -16.41
CA SER A 89 3.09 -17.00 -16.79
C SER A 89 2.01 -16.95 -15.71
N HIS A 90 2.01 -15.89 -14.91
CA HIS A 90 0.99 -15.62 -13.90
C HIS A 90 0.08 -14.44 -14.29
N VAL A 91 -0.57 -14.55 -15.45
CA VAL A 91 -1.35 -13.44 -16.03
C VAL A 91 -2.43 -12.93 -15.08
N GLY A 92 -2.29 -11.67 -14.64
CA GLY A 92 -3.30 -10.97 -13.86
C GLY A 92 -3.48 -11.46 -12.42
N LEU A 93 -2.55 -12.26 -11.89
CA LEU A 93 -2.67 -12.83 -10.54
C LEU A 93 -2.75 -11.74 -9.47
N GLN A 94 -1.84 -10.78 -9.49
CA GLN A 94 -1.85 -9.64 -8.56
C GLN A 94 -3.14 -8.81 -8.67
N ALA A 95 -3.67 -8.60 -9.89
CA ALA A 95 -4.91 -7.85 -10.08
C ALA A 95 -6.12 -8.55 -9.45
N ARG A 96 -6.16 -9.89 -9.51
CA ARG A 96 -7.20 -10.70 -8.87
C ARG A 96 -7.05 -10.66 -7.35
N LEU A 97 -5.84 -10.79 -6.82
CA LEU A 97 -5.54 -10.64 -5.40
C LEU A 97 -6.04 -9.30 -4.86
N MET A 98 -5.66 -8.19 -5.50
CA MET A 98 -6.11 -6.84 -5.12
C MET A 98 -7.64 -6.71 -5.16
N SER A 99 -8.29 -7.28 -6.18
CA SER A 99 -9.75 -7.24 -6.30
C SER A 99 -10.46 -8.00 -5.18
N GLN A 100 -9.90 -9.14 -4.75
CA GLN A 100 -10.45 -9.93 -3.65
C GLN A 100 -10.22 -9.27 -2.30
N ALA A 101 -9.00 -8.80 -2.06
CA ALA A 101 -8.61 -8.16 -0.80
C ALA A 101 -9.38 -6.86 -0.56
N LEU A 102 -9.41 -5.95 -1.55
CA LEU A 102 -10.08 -4.66 -1.42
C LEU A 102 -11.59 -4.82 -1.17
N ARG A 103 -12.24 -5.82 -1.77
CA ARG A 103 -13.65 -6.13 -1.52
C ARG A 103 -13.93 -6.41 -0.04
N LYS A 104 -13.02 -7.12 0.65
CA LYS A 104 -13.15 -7.42 2.08
C LYS A 104 -12.73 -6.22 2.93
N LEU A 105 -11.57 -5.63 2.61
CA LEU A 105 -10.97 -4.52 3.34
C LEU A 105 -11.88 -3.29 3.42
N THR A 106 -12.56 -2.90 2.33
CA THR A 106 -13.34 -1.65 2.30
C THR A 106 -14.43 -1.60 3.38
N ALA A 107 -15.14 -2.70 3.63
CA ALA A 107 -16.16 -2.75 4.66
C ALA A 107 -15.53 -2.61 6.06
N ASN A 108 -14.42 -3.31 6.29
CA ASN A 108 -13.71 -3.27 7.57
C ASN A 108 -13.12 -1.89 7.85
N ILE A 109 -12.52 -1.25 6.83
CA ILE A 109 -11.93 0.10 6.90
C ILE A 109 -12.99 1.10 7.35
N LYS A 110 -14.21 1.02 6.77
CA LYS A 110 -15.31 1.91 7.14
C LYS A 110 -15.77 1.68 8.58
N ASN A 111 -15.92 0.43 9.00
CA ASN A 111 -16.38 0.09 10.34
C ASN A 111 -15.37 0.48 11.43
N ALA A 112 -14.08 0.34 11.13
CA ALA A 112 -12.99 0.72 12.04
C ALA A 112 -12.70 2.22 12.04
N ASN A 113 -13.27 2.99 11.11
CA ASN A 113 -12.92 4.38 10.85
C ASN A 113 -11.39 4.57 10.64
N CYS A 114 -10.78 3.62 9.94
CA CYS A 114 -9.35 3.61 9.65
C CYS A 114 -9.07 4.29 8.30
N LEU A 115 -8.01 5.07 8.20
CA LEU A 115 -7.48 5.57 6.94
C LEU A 115 -6.46 4.58 6.37
N CYS A 116 -6.74 4.01 5.21
CA CYS A 116 -5.78 3.14 4.51
C CYS A 116 -5.22 3.85 3.27
N ILE A 117 -3.89 3.94 3.18
CA ILE A 117 -3.17 4.56 2.06
C ILE A 117 -2.32 3.50 1.37
N PHE A 118 -2.57 3.31 0.08
CA PHE A 118 -1.76 2.46 -0.78
C PHE A 118 -0.78 3.31 -1.59
N ILE A 119 0.51 3.07 -1.42
CA ILE A 119 1.54 3.62 -2.30
C ILE A 119 1.58 2.75 -3.56
N ASN A 120 1.73 3.38 -4.72
CA ASN A 120 1.82 2.68 -5.99
C ASN A 120 2.79 3.39 -6.92
N GLN A 121 3.26 2.63 -7.90
CA GLN A 121 4.24 3.08 -8.86
C GLN A 121 3.58 3.26 -10.23
N ILE A 122 4.11 4.21 -11.01
CA ILE A 122 3.74 4.37 -12.40
C ILE A 122 4.45 3.30 -13.24
N ARG A 123 3.72 2.74 -14.20
CA ARG A 123 4.18 1.84 -15.26
C ARG A 123 3.67 2.35 -16.60
N MET A 124 4.23 1.84 -17.69
CA MET A 124 3.82 2.21 -19.06
C MET A 124 3.08 1.04 -19.70
N LYS A 125 1.92 1.30 -20.30
CA LYS A 125 1.22 0.33 -21.14
C LYS A 125 1.83 0.32 -22.54
N ILE A 126 2.35 -0.85 -22.94
CA ILE A 126 2.83 -1.08 -24.30
C ILE A 126 1.62 -1.06 -25.25
N GLY A 127 1.79 -0.42 -26.42
CA GLY A 127 0.78 -0.43 -27.49
C GLY A 127 -0.29 0.66 -27.44
N VAL A 128 -0.19 1.62 -26.50
CA VAL A 128 -1.08 2.80 -26.49
C VAL A 128 -0.60 3.81 -27.53
N MET A 129 -1.39 4.00 -28.60
CA MET A 129 -1.10 4.97 -29.67
C MET A 129 -1.76 6.34 -29.48
N PHE A 130 -2.71 6.47 -28.54
CA PHE A 130 -3.42 7.72 -28.24
C PHE A 130 -3.73 7.84 -26.74
N GLY A 131 -3.58 9.03 -26.17
CA GLY A 131 -3.76 9.30 -24.74
C GLY A 131 -2.52 8.99 -23.89
N SER A 132 -2.66 9.07 -22.56
CA SER A 132 -1.56 8.77 -21.65
C SER A 132 -1.27 7.26 -21.59
N PRO A 133 -0.01 6.83 -21.80
CA PRO A 133 0.39 5.44 -21.63
C PRO A 133 0.59 5.05 -20.16
N GLU A 134 0.53 6.01 -19.23
CA GLU A 134 0.78 5.76 -17.82
C GLU A 134 -0.31 4.88 -17.19
N THR A 135 0.13 3.95 -16.34
CA THR A 135 -0.73 3.08 -15.57
C THR A 135 -0.14 2.77 -14.21
N THR A 136 -0.89 2.05 -13.38
CA THR A 136 -0.50 1.68 -12.01
C THR A 136 -0.59 0.18 -11.84
N THR A 137 0.25 -0.39 -10.98
CA THR A 137 0.29 -1.83 -10.68
C THR A 137 -0.95 -2.27 -9.88
N GLY A 138 -1.21 -3.59 -9.80
CA GLY A 138 -2.34 -4.13 -9.04
C GLY A 138 -3.71 -4.10 -9.75
N GLY A 139 -3.75 -3.86 -11.05
CA GLY A 139 -4.99 -3.86 -11.84
C GLY A 139 -5.85 -2.61 -11.65
N ASN A 140 -7.17 -2.75 -11.77
CA ASN A 140 -8.10 -1.60 -11.72
C ASN A 140 -8.86 -1.46 -10.40
N ALA A 141 -8.89 -2.49 -9.54
CA ALA A 141 -9.71 -2.48 -8.32
C ALA A 141 -9.41 -1.26 -7.44
N LEU A 142 -8.14 -0.99 -7.15
CA LEU A 142 -7.74 0.14 -6.31
C LEU A 142 -8.25 1.48 -6.84
N LYS A 143 -8.36 1.64 -8.17
CA LYS A 143 -8.86 2.89 -8.79
C LYS A 143 -10.33 3.15 -8.46
N PHE A 144 -11.13 2.09 -8.29
CA PHE A 144 -12.55 2.17 -7.98
C PHE A 144 -12.83 2.23 -6.48
N TYR A 145 -12.00 1.56 -5.67
CA TYR A 145 -12.16 1.56 -4.22
C TYR A 145 -11.54 2.78 -3.53
N ALA A 146 -10.54 3.43 -4.14
CA ALA A 146 -9.92 4.62 -3.57
C ALA A 146 -10.88 5.81 -3.57
N SER A 147 -11.16 6.35 -2.38
CA SER A 147 -11.93 7.60 -2.24
C SER A 147 -11.15 8.83 -2.71
N VAL A 148 -9.82 8.79 -2.63
CA VAL A 148 -8.90 9.84 -3.10
C VAL A 148 -7.73 9.18 -3.83
N ARG A 149 -7.29 9.78 -4.93
CA ARG A 149 -6.09 9.39 -5.68
C ARG A 149 -5.21 10.61 -5.88
N LEU A 150 -3.93 10.47 -5.56
CA LEU A 150 -2.93 11.55 -5.68
C LEU A 150 -1.85 11.12 -6.67
N ASP A 151 -1.51 12.01 -7.59
CA ASP A 151 -0.34 11.89 -8.48
C ASP A 151 0.73 12.86 -7.96
N ILE A 152 1.86 12.31 -7.51
CA ILE A 152 2.96 13.09 -6.92
C ILE A 152 4.15 13.11 -7.89
N ARG A 153 4.60 14.32 -8.25
CA ARG A 153 5.71 14.53 -9.18
C ARG A 153 6.70 15.53 -8.62
N ARG A 154 7.99 15.25 -8.79
CA ARG A 154 9.06 16.23 -8.57
C ARG A 154 9.18 17.09 -9.83
N ILE A 155 8.97 18.40 -9.70
CA ILE A 155 8.97 19.36 -10.83
C ILE A 155 10.22 20.25 -10.89
N GLY A 156 11.15 20.12 -9.94
CA GLY A 156 12.37 20.93 -9.86
C GLY A 156 13.36 20.39 -8.84
N ALA A 157 14.54 21.02 -8.77
CA ALA A 157 15.55 20.83 -7.72
C ALA A 157 15.63 22.09 -6.86
#